data_AF-A0A821PMF9-F1
#
_entry.id   AF-A0A821PMF9-F1
#
_cell.length_a   1.000
_cell.length_b   1.000
_cell.length_c   1.000
_cell.angle_alpha   90.00
_cell.angle_beta   90.00
_cell.angle_gamma   90.00
#
_symmetry.space_group_name_H-M   'P 1'
#
loop_
_entity.id
_entity.type
_entity.pdbx_description
1 polymer ?
#
loop_
_entity_poly.entity_id
_entity_poly.type
_entity_poly.pdbx_seq_one_letter_code
_entity_poly.pdbx_strand_id
1 'polypeptide(L)'
;MVFAGFFLSAKTIPNWLIWIKYLSWLYYSNEMALINQWEDVKSLECNQVGNGTCYRTGNDILDYYGFKKAHYNRNLGLLFALFIGFR
;
A
#
# COMPACT_ATOMS: atom_id res chain seq x y z
N MET A 1 -2.65 -5.18 -12.86
CA MET A 1 -3.72 -5.27 -11.83
C MET A 1 -3.31 -6.18 -10.66
N VAL A 2 -2.89 -7.42 -10.90
CA VAL A 2 -2.48 -8.36 -9.84
C VAL A 2 -1.36 -7.82 -8.94
N PHE A 3 -0.39 -7.12 -9.52
CA PHE A 3 0.74 -6.50 -8.79
C PHE A 3 0.46 -5.11 -8.22
N ALA A 4 -0.81 -4.67 -8.17
CA ALA A 4 -1.17 -3.34 -7.66
C ALA A 4 -1.03 -3.20 -6.13
N GLY A 5 -0.58 -4.23 -5.41
CA GLY A 5 -0.45 -4.21 -3.96
C GLY A 5 -1.74 -4.52 -3.20
N PHE A 6 -2.87 -4.70 -3.91
CA PHE A 6 -4.17 -5.06 -3.31
C PHE A 6 -4.30 -6.57 -3.06
N PHE A 7 -3.97 -7.40 -4.06
CA PHE A 7 -4.05 -8.87 -3.97
C PHE A 7 -2.78 -9.51 -3.42
N LEU A 8 -1.63 -8.86 -3.63
CA LEU A 8 -0.32 -9.32 -3.16
C LEU A 8 0.28 -8.24 -2.28
N SER A 9 0.58 -8.58 -1.03
CA SER A 9 1.28 -7.67 -0.13
C SER A 9 2.64 -7.31 -0.70
N ALA A 10 3.06 -6.06 -0.54
CA ALA A 10 4.31 -5.56 -1.11
C ALA A 10 5.56 -6.32 -0.59
N LYS A 11 5.42 -6.96 0.58
CA LYS A 11 6.45 -7.77 1.22
C LYS A 11 6.69 -9.14 0.54
N THR A 12 5.69 -9.66 -0.17
CA THR A 12 5.74 -11.00 -0.78
C THR A 12 6.28 -10.99 -2.22
N ILE A 13 6.54 -9.80 -2.77
CA ILE A 13 7.03 -9.63 -4.14
C ILE A 13 8.53 -9.96 -4.20
N PRO A 14 8.98 -10.89 -5.05
CA PRO A 14 10.39 -11.22 -5.16
C PRO A 14 11.19 -10.09 -5.82
N ASN A 15 12.46 -9.94 -5.44
CA ASN A 15 13.33 -8.81 -5.82
C ASN A 15 13.46 -8.59 -7.34
N TRP A 16 13.37 -9.64 -8.15
CA TRP A 16 13.47 -9.56 -9.61
C TRP A 16 12.19 -9.03 -10.29
N LEU A 17 11.04 -8.99 -9.59
CA LEU A 17 9.79 -8.37 -10.07
C LEU A 17 9.56 -6.97 -9.51
N ILE A 18 10.46 -6.47 -8.67
CA ILE A 18 10.29 -5.20 -7.95
C ILE A 18 10.25 -3.99 -8.90
N TRP A 19 10.86 -4.11 -10.08
CA TRP A 19 10.83 -3.05 -11.11
C TRP A 19 9.44 -2.84 -11.72
N ILE A 20 8.61 -3.89 -11.81
CA ILE A 20 7.23 -3.77 -12.32
C ILE A 20 6.38 -2.94 -11.35
N LYS A 21 6.64 -3.07 -10.04
CA LYS A 21 6.02 -2.21 -9.03
C LYS A 21 6.36 -0.74 -9.28
N TYR A 22 7.60 -0.42 -9.68
CA TYR A 22 7.98 0.96 -9.98
C TYR A 22 7.39 1.49 -11.28
N LEU A 23 7.11 0.62 -12.27
CA LEU A 23 6.49 0.99 -13.54
C LEU A 23 4.96 1.16 -13.44
N SER A 24 4.34 0.58 -12.42
CA SER A 24 2.88 0.51 -12.29
C SER A 24 2.32 1.71 -11.52
N TRP A 25 1.74 2.67 -12.23
CA TRP A 25 0.92 3.75 -11.63
C TRP A 25 -0.12 3.23 -10.63
N LEU A 26 -0.74 2.09 -10.95
CA LEU A 26 -1.75 1.43 -10.11
C LEU A 26 -1.21 1.04 -8.73
N TYR A 27 0.08 0.71 -8.60
CA TYR A 27 0.67 0.37 -7.31
C TYR A 27 0.74 1.60 -6.39
N TYR A 28 1.25 2.70 -6.93
CA TYR A 28 1.36 3.96 -6.20
C TYR A 28 0.00 4.56 -5.86
N SER A 29 -0.97 4.51 -6.78
CA SER A 29 -2.33 4.97 -6.52
C SER A 29 -2.99 4.18 -5.39
N ASN A 30 -2.78 2.86 -5.34
CA ASN A 30 -3.34 2.01 -4.29
C ASN A 30 -2.67 2.28 -2.93
N GLU A 31 -1.35 2.50 -2.90
CA GLU A 31 -0.64 2.93 -1.69
C GLU A 31 -1.19 4.26 -1.14
N MET A 32 -1.40 5.24 -2.01
CA MET A 32 -1.96 6.54 -1.60
C MET A 32 -3.40 6.43 -1.08
N ALA A 33 -4.25 5.64 -1.76
CA ALA A 33 -5.62 5.41 -1.33
C ALA A 33 -5.67 4.75 0.05
N LEU A 34 -4.83 3.75 0.29
CA LEU A 34 -4.78 3.06 1.58
C LEU A 34 -4.24 3.96 2.70
N ILE A 35 -3.19 4.75 2.45
CA ILE A 35 -2.70 5.72 3.43
C ILE A 35 -3.81 6.73 3.75
N ASN A 36 -4.46 7.31 2.74
CA ASN A 36 -5.54 8.28 2.94
C ASN A 36 -6.73 7.69 3.74
N GLN A 37 -7.04 6.41 3.53
CA GLN A 37 -8.17 5.77 4.18
C GLN A 37 -7.90 5.33 5.62
N TRP A 38 -6.67 4.88 5.92
CA TRP A 38 -6.34 4.24 7.19
C TRP A 38 -5.46 5.08 8.12
N GLU A 39 -4.91 6.20 7.65
CA GLU A 39 -4.02 7.07 8.44
C GLU A 39 -4.65 7.64 9.71
N ASP A 40 -5.94 7.98 9.68
CA ASP A 40 -6.64 8.60 10.83
C ASP A 40 -7.52 7.61 11.61
N VAL A 41 -7.52 6.32 11.22
CA VAL A 41 -8.30 5.28 11.90
C VAL A 41 -7.52 4.81 13.13
N LYS A 42 -7.83 5.40 14.29
CA LYS A 42 -7.11 5.14 15.57
C LYS A 42 -7.62 3.93 16.35
N SER A 43 -8.89 3.56 16.22
CA SER A 43 -9.42 2.36 16.86
C SER A 43 -10.46 1.67 15.99
N LEU A 44 -10.28 0.37 15.80
CA LEU A 44 -11.26 -0.51 15.17
C LEU A 44 -11.86 -1.40 16.26
N GLU A 45 -13.19 -1.39 16.38
CA GLU A 45 -13.87 -2.27 17.33
C GLU A 45 -13.83 -3.72 16.83
N CYS A 46 -12.90 -4.50 17.37
CA CYS A 46 -12.82 -5.93 17.11
C CYS A 46 -13.76 -6.69 18.04
N ASN A 47 -14.99 -6.91 17.56
CA ASN A 47 -15.96 -7.75 18.24
C ASN A 47 -15.70 -9.23 17.87
N GLN A 48 -14.67 -9.85 18.45
CA GLN A 48 -14.22 -11.19 18.03
C GLN A 48 -14.97 -12.32 18.74
N VAL A 49 -16.06 -12.79 18.12
CA VAL A 49 -16.55 -14.17 18.26
C VAL A 49 -15.97 -14.97 17.08
N GLY A 50 -14.68 -15.31 17.13
CA GLY A 50 -14.04 -16.16 16.12
C GLY A 50 -12.59 -15.77 15.80
N ASN A 51 -11.74 -16.79 15.63
CA ASN A 51 -10.28 -16.74 15.37
C ASN A 51 -9.89 -16.04 14.05
N GLY A 52 -10.25 -14.77 13.85
CA GLY A 52 -9.80 -13.95 12.72
C GLY A 52 -8.72 -12.96 13.15
N THR A 53 -7.81 -12.58 12.25
CA THR A 53 -6.80 -11.53 12.52
C THR A 53 -7.49 -10.18 12.78
N CYS A 54 -7.59 -9.78 14.04
CA CYS A 54 -8.04 -8.45 14.44
C CYS A 54 -6.92 -7.43 14.26
N TYR A 55 -7.19 -6.35 13.52
CA TYR A 55 -6.38 -5.14 13.51
C TYR A 55 -7.01 -4.11 14.44
N ARG A 56 -6.22 -3.54 15.35
CA ARG A 56 -6.71 -2.56 16.34
C ARG A 56 -6.63 -1.13 15.82
N THR A 57 -5.76 -0.89 14.83
CA THR A 57 -5.47 0.43 14.27
C THR A 57 -5.35 0.36 12.75
N GLY A 58 -5.66 1.45 12.05
CA GLY A 58 -5.39 1.57 10.62
C GLY A 58 -3.90 1.46 10.27
N ASN A 59 -3.01 1.84 11.19
CA ASN A 59 -1.57 1.63 11.03
C ASN A 59 -1.18 0.15 10.95
N ASP A 60 -1.84 -0.73 11.70
CA ASP A 60 -1.53 -2.17 11.65
C ASP A 60 -1.87 -2.76 10.27
N ILE A 61 -2.93 -2.24 9.64
CA ILE A 61 -3.35 -2.60 8.29
C ILE A 61 -2.31 -2.09 7.27
N LEU A 62 -1.86 -0.85 7.41
CA LEU A 62 -0.81 -0.29 6.56
C LEU A 62 0.50 -1.08 6.66
N ASP A 63 0.88 -1.51 7.87
CA ASP A 63 2.06 -2.35 8.10
C ASP A 63 1.89 -3.78 7.55
N TYR A 64 0.69 -4.35 7.59
CA TYR A 64 0.39 -5.64 6.98
C TYR A 64 0.63 -5.63 5.45
N TYR A 65 0.19 -4.55 4.78
CA TYR A 65 0.44 -4.36 3.35
C TYR A 65 1.88 -3.88 3.04
N GLY A 66 2.62 -3.43 4.05
CA GLY A 66 3.99 -2.96 3.93
C GLY A 66 4.13 -1.53 3.41
N PHE A 67 3.08 -0.71 3.56
CA PHE A 67 3.10 0.69 3.16
C PHE A 67 3.62 1.56 4.31
N LYS A 68 4.63 2.39 4.02
CA LYS A 68 5.22 3.31 4.99
C LYS A 68 5.09 4.74 4.48
N LYS A 69 4.59 5.64 5.32
CA LYS A 69 4.58 7.09 5.05
C LYS A 69 5.92 7.65 4.59
N ALA A 70 7.04 7.11 5.07
CA ALA A 70 8.39 7.54 4.65
C ALA A 70 8.65 7.35 3.14
N HIS A 71 7.98 6.41 2.48
CA HIS A 71 8.12 6.18 1.04
C HIS A 71 7.08 6.93 0.20
N TYR A 72 6.08 7.54 0.83
CA TYR A 72 4.98 8.24 0.17
C TYR A 72 5.47 9.34 -0.78
N ASN A 73 6.31 10.26 -0.29
CA ASN A 73 6.80 11.39 -1.09
C ASN A 73 7.68 10.95 -2.27
N ARG A 74 8.52 9.93 -2.08
CA ARG A 74 9.36 9.38 -3.15
C ARG A 74 8.52 8.70 -4.22
N ASN A 75 7.54 7.92 -3.80
CA ASN A 75 6.65 7.19 -4.69
C ASN A 75 5.74 8.15 -5.47
N LEU A 76 5.26 9.23 -4.84
CA LEU A 76 4.55 10.34 -5.49
C LEU A 76 5.42 11.04 -6.55
N GLY A 77 6.69 11.33 -6.25
CA GLY A 77 7.62 11.93 -7.20
C GLY A 77 7.90 11.05 -8.42
N LEU A 78 8.12 9.75 -8.20
CA LEU A 78 8.30 8.76 -9.29
C LEU A 78 7.06 8.64 -10.17
N LEU A 79 5.88 8.70 -9.54
CA LEU A 79 4.59 8.66 -10.21
C LEU A 79 4.39 9.89 -11.12
N PHE A 80 4.70 11.09 -10.64
CA PHE A 80 4.71 12.30 -11.47
C PHE A 80 5.74 12.22 -12.61
N ALA A 81 6.94 11.71 -12.34
CA ALA A 81 7.97 11.52 -13.36
C ALA A 81 7.52 10.55 -14.47
N LEU A 82 6.84 9.45 -14.10
CA LEU A 82 6.25 8.53 -15.06
C LEU A 82 5.17 9.20 -15.91
N PHE A 83 4.29 10.01 -15.31
CA PHE A 83 3.25 10.72 -16.07
C PHE A 83 3.80 11.75 -17.06
N ILE A 84 4.89 12.44 -16.69
CA ILE A 84 5.59 13.35 -17.60
C ILE A 84 6.37 12.57 -18.67
N GLY A 85 6.96 11.43 -18.33
CA GLY A 85 7.74 10.62 -19.27
C GLY A 85 6.90 9.78 -20.25
N PHE A 86 5.66 9.45 -19.90
CA PHE A 86 4.70 8.74 -20.78
C PHE A 86 3.77 9.69 -21.56
N ARG A 87 3.94 11.00 -21.38
CA ARG A 87 3.29 12.05 -22.17
C ARG A 87 3.91 12.15 -23.57
#